data_AF-A0A1G3A0B2-F1
#
_entry.id   AF-A0A1G3A0B2-F1
#
_cell.length_a   1.000
_cell.length_b   1.000
_cell.length_c   1.000
_cell.angle_alpha   90.00
_cell.angle_beta   90.00
_cell.angle_gamma   90.00
#
_symmetry.space_group_name_H-M   'P 1'
#
loop_
_entity.id
_entity.type
_entity.pdbx_description
1 polymer ?
#
loop_
_entity_poly.entity_id
_entity_poly.type
_entity_poly.pdbx_seq_one_letter_code
_entity_poly.pdbx_strand_id
1 'polypeptide(L)'
;MDRYPCNRRTPASGLAHWNLPAAHQQPIPQRFVRVLAPLLAGWLLPAVTSAQTHWDLTPYRVRVVVAVAPVPELNAGMKANLLAELVEHADLVLGATWDLEVQEAAAQLRCQILHEIATLPADLFQGDWDRRDKVLVTGINPVAGGYRITVRDFDCQTRFWSSPTVRVVRQVAMLAPAVFRAVLETFAPLARIEFDRDQQVVLRPRAGGLPVRDPTFRLIAQGDVLVPIIRRNDREGNPMVDGIQPVPWTFLTVQEVGPAGIRCTPHSGLRNPLRVRVRGRVEQLALLIRVSPAPTRLMLRDRAPGHQPLAGYDVLARDPGAEATVFLGRTDHAGAINIEPGRSRLRILYVRNGATLQARLPIVPGWQATAVADLPDDRMRLSTEGFLVGLQDDLVDLVARRAILIARVRQQMEAGDLDAAKKQLDELQRLPNRQGLLQLVAQQQQRSVSNDPQVRARIEQIFDKTKQLLVNYLDPGPINQLQSDYDRARREHGTGG
;
A
#
# COMPACT_ATOMS: atom_id res chain seq x y z
N MET A 1 5.59 -54.69 -41.13
CA MET A 1 5.56 -54.36 -39.69
C MET A 1 5.11 -52.89 -39.59
N ASP A 2 3.83 -52.52 -39.74
CA ASP A 2 2.61 -52.97 -39.02
C ASP A 2 2.71 -52.72 -37.50
N ARG A 3 1.70 -52.31 -36.69
CA ARG A 3 0.30 -51.78 -36.78
C ARG A 3 -0.05 -51.27 -35.34
N TYR A 4 -1.06 -50.48 -34.98
CA TYR A 4 -2.14 -49.66 -35.61
C TYR A 4 -2.55 -48.62 -34.51
N PRO A 5 -2.84 -47.32 -34.77
CA PRO A 5 -3.44 -46.45 -33.75
C PRO A 5 -4.91 -46.82 -33.49
N CYS A 6 -5.40 -46.61 -32.26
CA CYS A 6 -6.80 -46.89 -31.90
C CYS A 6 -7.60 -45.61 -31.66
N ASN A 7 -8.78 -45.53 -32.31
CA ASN A 7 -9.71 -44.39 -32.25
C ASN A 7 -11.15 -44.91 -32.37
N ARG A 8 -12.05 -44.48 -31.48
CA ARG A 8 -13.52 -44.61 -31.55
C ARG A 8 -14.09 -43.34 -30.87
N ARG A 9 -14.89 -42.46 -31.50
CA ARG A 9 -16.24 -42.61 -32.08
C ARG A 9 -17.22 -43.25 -31.06
N THR A 10 -18.43 -42.75 -30.77
CA THR A 10 -19.36 -41.72 -31.35
C THR A 10 -20.54 -41.59 -30.32
N PRO A 11 -21.72 -40.95 -30.55
CA PRO A 11 -22.25 -40.17 -31.69
C PRO A 11 -22.84 -38.78 -31.31
N ALA A 12 -23.50 -38.13 -32.26
CA ALA A 12 -24.31 -36.91 -32.07
C ALA A 12 -25.78 -37.12 -32.48
N SER A 13 -26.70 -36.52 -31.72
CA SER A 13 -28.10 -36.16 -32.03
C SER A 13 -28.70 -35.50 -30.77
N GLY A 14 -29.72 -34.63 -30.78
CA GLY A 14 -30.43 -33.95 -31.87
C GLY A 14 -31.86 -33.57 -31.43
N LEU A 15 -32.29 -32.32 -31.65
CA LEU A 15 -33.69 -31.81 -31.48
C LEU A 15 -34.18 -31.78 -30.00
N ALA A 16 -35.09 -30.92 -29.52
CA ALA A 16 -36.16 -30.12 -30.13
C ALA A 16 -36.60 -28.97 -29.19
N HIS A 17 -37.12 -27.87 -29.76
CA HIS A 17 -37.94 -26.90 -29.02
C HIS A 17 -39.34 -27.47 -28.78
N TRP A 18 -39.91 -27.23 -27.59
CA TRP A 18 -41.36 -27.32 -27.35
C TRP A 18 -41.83 -26.16 -26.46
N ASN A 19 -42.58 -25.23 -27.06
CA ASN A 19 -43.58 -24.43 -26.35
C ASN A 19 -44.84 -25.28 -26.14
N LEU A 20 -45.67 -24.96 -25.13
CA LEU A 20 -47.16 -25.01 -25.11
C LEU A 20 -47.66 -24.58 -23.68
N PRO A 21 -48.96 -24.29 -23.44
CA PRO A 21 -49.33 -23.05 -22.78
C PRO A 21 -50.22 -23.21 -21.53
N ALA A 22 -50.74 -22.09 -21.03
CA ALA A 22 -51.70 -22.03 -19.92
C ALA A 22 -53.12 -22.50 -20.30
N ALA A 23 -53.87 -23.03 -19.32
CA ALA A 23 -55.33 -23.09 -19.32
C ALA A 23 -55.93 -23.17 -17.89
N HIS A 24 -56.98 -22.36 -17.66
CA HIS A 24 -58.13 -22.46 -16.73
C HIS A 24 -58.04 -23.38 -15.49
N GLN A 25 -58.21 -22.84 -14.26
CA GLN A 25 -59.49 -22.43 -13.62
C GLN A 25 -60.53 -23.56 -13.45
N GLN A 26 -60.92 -23.85 -12.21
CA GLN A 26 -62.29 -23.63 -11.69
C GLN A 26 -62.32 -23.61 -10.13
N PRO A 27 -63.28 -22.92 -9.48
CA PRO A 27 -63.42 -22.79 -8.03
C PRO A 27 -64.60 -23.63 -7.46
N ILE A 28 -64.68 -23.82 -6.12
CA ILE A 28 -65.86 -24.32 -5.37
C ILE A 28 -65.62 -24.13 -3.84
N PRO A 29 -66.66 -23.98 -2.96
CA PRO A 29 -66.98 -22.64 -2.45
C PRO A 29 -67.09 -22.52 -0.92
N GLN A 30 -67.67 -21.41 -0.46
CA GLN A 30 -67.81 -20.99 0.94
C GLN A 30 -68.95 -21.70 1.71
N ARG A 31 -68.79 -21.88 3.04
CA ARG A 31 -69.62 -21.35 4.17
C ARG A 31 -69.76 -22.30 5.38
N PHE A 32 -70.02 -21.67 6.54
CA PHE A 32 -70.23 -22.24 7.89
C PHE A 32 -68.95 -22.83 8.52
N VAL A 33 -68.63 -22.60 9.80
CA VAL A 33 -69.45 -22.25 10.99
C VAL A 33 -68.89 -21.02 11.75
N ARG A 34 -69.74 -20.30 12.48
CA ARG A 34 -69.39 -19.21 13.42
C ARG A 34 -69.50 -19.69 14.88
N VAL A 35 -68.83 -18.97 15.79
CA VAL A 35 -68.98 -18.94 17.27
C VAL A 35 -68.31 -20.07 18.07
N LEU A 36 -67.12 -19.77 18.63
CA LEU A 36 -66.86 -19.72 20.08
C LEU A 36 -65.42 -19.27 20.38
N ALA A 37 -65.28 -18.22 21.18
CA ALA A 37 -64.08 -17.83 21.92
C ALA A 37 -64.45 -17.88 23.42
N PRO A 38 -63.51 -17.87 24.40
CA PRO A 38 -62.08 -17.54 24.31
C PRO A 38 -61.17 -18.58 25.02
N LEU A 39 -59.98 -18.14 25.48
CA LEU A 39 -58.93 -18.82 26.28
C LEU A 39 -57.77 -19.46 25.51
N LEU A 40 -56.83 -18.60 25.08
CA LEU A 40 -55.39 -18.89 25.12
C LEU A 40 -54.63 -17.56 25.12
N ALA A 41 -54.47 -16.98 26.32
CA ALA A 41 -53.59 -15.84 26.55
C ALA A 41 -52.16 -16.35 26.80
N GLY A 42 -51.18 -15.69 26.17
CA GLY A 42 -49.84 -16.24 26.00
C GLY A 42 -49.81 -17.23 24.84
N TRP A 43 -48.89 -17.16 23.87
CA TRP A 43 -47.59 -16.48 23.89
C TRP A 43 -47.48 -15.49 22.71
N LEU A 44 -47.57 -14.19 23.00
CA LEU A 44 -46.96 -13.20 22.10
C LEU A 44 -45.47 -13.20 22.41
N LEU A 45 -44.71 -13.98 21.64
CA LEU A 45 -43.27 -13.75 21.51
C LEU A 45 -43.09 -12.26 21.18
N PRO A 46 -42.31 -11.48 21.94
CA PRO A 46 -41.98 -10.14 21.53
C PRO A 46 -41.26 -10.27 20.18
N ALA A 47 -41.85 -9.70 19.13
CA ALA A 47 -41.12 -9.50 17.90
C ALA A 47 -39.86 -8.72 18.28
N VAL A 48 -38.69 -9.35 18.12
CA VAL A 48 -37.42 -8.69 18.38
C VAL A 48 -37.28 -7.63 17.31
N THR A 49 -37.81 -6.45 17.60
CA THR A 49 -37.55 -5.24 16.86
C THR A 49 -36.03 -5.12 16.87
N SER A 50 -35.40 -5.29 15.73
CA SER A 50 -33.98 -5.02 15.57
C SER A 50 -33.78 -3.52 15.74
N ALA A 51 -33.67 -3.11 17.01
CA ALA A 51 -33.10 -1.83 17.37
C ALA A 51 -31.83 -1.70 16.54
N GLN A 52 -31.69 -0.58 15.83
CA GLN A 52 -30.49 -0.31 15.05
C GLN A 52 -29.35 -0.11 16.04
N THR A 53 -28.69 -1.20 16.43
CA THR A 53 -27.64 -1.17 17.44
C THR A 53 -26.51 -0.32 16.88
N HIS A 54 -26.37 0.88 17.43
CA HIS A 54 -25.32 1.80 17.05
C HIS A 54 -23.97 1.10 17.25
N TRP A 55 -23.12 1.16 16.22
CA TRP A 55 -21.89 0.37 16.13
C TRP A 55 -20.91 0.64 17.30
N ASP A 56 -20.89 1.88 17.76
CA ASP A 56 -20.13 2.38 18.91
C ASP A 56 -20.78 2.01 20.26
N LEU A 57 -22.07 1.66 20.31
CA LEU A 57 -22.77 1.11 21.48
C LEU A 57 -22.83 -0.43 21.47
N THR A 58 -22.22 -1.09 20.49
CA THR A 58 -22.17 -2.56 20.41
C THR A 58 -20.85 -3.06 21.00
N PRO A 59 -20.84 -3.98 21.98
CA PRO A 59 -19.61 -4.55 22.52
C PRO A 59 -18.84 -5.36 21.45
N TYR A 60 -17.55 -5.59 21.69
CA TYR A 60 -16.80 -6.61 20.97
C TYR A 60 -17.17 -7.99 21.49
N ARG A 61 -17.58 -8.90 20.60
CA ARG A 61 -17.71 -10.33 20.92
C ARG A 61 -16.34 -10.97 20.76
N VAL A 62 -15.62 -11.12 21.86
CA VAL A 62 -14.23 -11.58 21.89
C VAL A 62 -14.17 -13.04 22.33
N ARG A 63 -13.38 -13.85 21.63
CA ARG A 63 -12.97 -15.17 22.11
C ARG A 63 -11.46 -15.19 22.37
N VAL A 64 -11.04 -15.69 23.52
CA VAL A 64 -9.65 -16.03 23.82
C VAL A 64 -9.49 -17.55 23.83
N VAL A 65 -8.62 -18.08 22.97
CA VAL A 65 -8.32 -19.51 22.87
C VAL A 65 -6.94 -19.77 23.46
N VAL A 66 -6.87 -20.47 24.59
CA VAL A 66 -5.64 -20.69 25.36
C VAL A 66 -5.11 -22.10 25.13
N ALA A 67 -3.94 -22.22 24.52
CA ALA A 67 -3.17 -23.46 24.45
C ALA A 67 -2.04 -23.43 25.50
N VAL A 68 -1.98 -24.46 26.32
CA VAL A 68 -0.94 -24.63 27.34
C VAL A 68 -0.13 -25.89 27.01
N ALA A 69 1.19 -25.77 27.03
CA ALA A 69 2.09 -26.91 26.87
C ALA A 69 1.90 -27.93 28.01
N PRO A 70 2.07 -29.25 27.75
CA PRO A 70 1.85 -30.28 28.75
C PRO A 70 3.00 -30.33 29.76
N VAL A 71 2.89 -29.53 30.83
CA VAL A 71 3.86 -29.48 31.94
C VAL A 71 3.16 -29.78 33.28
N PRO A 72 3.78 -30.53 34.21
CA PRO A 72 3.15 -30.91 35.48
C PRO A 72 2.68 -29.73 36.34
N GLU A 73 3.40 -28.60 36.27
CA GLU A 73 3.12 -27.37 37.01
C GLU A 73 1.89 -26.62 36.51
N LEU A 74 1.33 -26.96 35.34
CA LEU A 74 0.12 -26.36 34.77
C LEU A 74 -0.98 -27.43 34.60
N ASN A 75 -1.35 -28.03 35.74
CA ASN A 75 -2.40 -29.04 35.84
C ASN A 75 -3.80 -28.49 35.48
N ALA A 76 -4.79 -29.38 35.40
CA ALA A 76 -6.16 -29.03 35.01
C ALA A 76 -6.80 -27.92 35.86
N GLY A 77 -6.60 -27.94 37.18
CA GLY A 77 -7.13 -26.91 38.08
C GLY A 77 -6.48 -25.55 37.87
N MET A 78 -5.15 -25.52 37.69
CA MET A 78 -4.41 -24.28 37.42
C MET A 78 -4.75 -23.68 36.05
N LYS A 79 -5.05 -24.52 35.05
CA LYS A 79 -5.60 -24.07 33.76
C LYS A 79 -7.02 -23.52 33.92
N ALA A 80 -7.90 -24.18 34.67
CA ALA A 80 -9.25 -23.68 34.92
C ALA A 80 -9.25 -22.32 35.63
N ASN A 81 -8.40 -22.15 36.66
CA ASN A 81 -8.22 -20.88 37.36
C ASN A 81 -7.69 -19.78 36.43
N LEU A 82 -6.64 -20.08 35.64
CA LEU A 82 -6.12 -19.15 34.63
C LEU A 82 -7.24 -18.66 33.69
N LEU A 83 -8.08 -19.57 33.17
CA LEU A 83 -9.18 -19.22 32.28
C LEU A 83 -10.23 -18.32 32.95
N ALA A 84 -10.58 -18.60 34.22
CA ALA A 84 -11.52 -17.78 35.00
C ALA A 84 -10.94 -16.39 35.33
N GLU A 85 -9.70 -16.32 35.80
CA GLU A 85 -9.00 -15.06 36.08
C GLU A 85 -8.92 -14.15 34.84
N LEU A 86 -8.81 -14.69 33.63
CA LEU A 86 -8.84 -13.88 32.40
C LEU A 86 -10.20 -13.21 32.16
N VAL A 87 -11.31 -13.85 32.55
CA VAL A 87 -12.66 -13.26 32.48
C VAL A 87 -12.83 -12.18 33.54
N GLU A 88 -12.39 -12.46 34.78
CA GLU A 88 -12.46 -11.49 35.89
C GLU A 88 -11.64 -10.22 35.60
N HIS A 89 -10.38 -10.36 35.17
CA HIS A 89 -9.55 -9.22 34.79
C HIS A 89 -10.16 -8.41 33.62
N ALA A 90 -10.84 -9.08 32.67
CA ALA A 90 -11.52 -8.40 31.57
C ALA A 90 -12.70 -7.58 32.06
N ASP A 91 -13.60 -8.13 32.89
CA ASP A 91 -14.70 -7.33 33.45
C ASP A 91 -14.16 -6.15 34.28
N LEU A 92 -13.16 -6.39 35.14
CA LEU A 92 -12.57 -5.37 36.01
C LEU A 92 -11.97 -4.18 35.27
N VAL A 93 -11.37 -4.38 34.09
CA VAL A 93 -10.75 -3.29 33.30
C VAL A 93 -11.67 -2.76 32.21
N LEU A 94 -12.27 -3.64 31.42
CA LEU A 94 -12.98 -3.32 30.18
C LEU A 94 -14.50 -3.21 30.36
N GLY A 95 -15.06 -3.95 31.32
CA GLY A 95 -16.49 -4.03 31.59
C GLY A 95 -17.33 -4.23 30.33
N ALA A 96 -18.35 -3.38 30.17
CA ALA A 96 -19.33 -3.46 29.10
C ALA A 96 -18.76 -3.36 27.67
N THR A 97 -17.50 -3.00 27.48
CA THR A 97 -16.91 -2.90 26.12
C THR A 97 -16.66 -4.27 25.46
N TRP A 98 -16.49 -5.34 26.24
CA TRP A 98 -16.23 -6.70 25.74
C TRP A 98 -17.28 -7.70 26.27
N ASP A 99 -17.83 -8.51 25.36
CA ASP A 99 -18.44 -9.80 25.64
C ASP A 99 -17.35 -10.87 25.43
N LEU A 100 -16.73 -11.34 26.52
CA LEU A 100 -15.55 -12.21 26.47
C LEU A 100 -15.88 -13.67 26.80
N GLU A 101 -15.56 -14.56 25.86
CA GLU A 101 -15.47 -16.01 26.08
C GLU A 101 -14.01 -16.43 26.15
N VAL A 102 -13.61 -17.21 27.17
CA VAL A 102 -12.27 -17.80 27.29
C VAL A 102 -12.40 -19.32 27.33
N GLN A 103 -11.63 -20.02 26.49
CA GLN A 103 -11.67 -21.49 26.40
C GLN A 103 -10.27 -22.10 26.20
N GLU A 104 -10.09 -23.35 26.63
CA GLU A 104 -8.88 -24.13 26.30
C GLU A 104 -8.90 -24.51 24.81
N ALA A 105 -7.74 -24.52 24.16
CA ALA A 105 -7.61 -24.95 22.78
C ALA A 105 -7.98 -26.43 22.61
N ALA A 106 -8.83 -26.72 21.63
CA ALA A 106 -9.10 -28.09 21.19
C ALA A 106 -7.79 -28.81 20.81
N ALA A 107 -7.73 -30.13 21.04
CA ALA A 107 -6.49 -30.92 20.91
C ALA A 107 -5.81 -30.76 19.55
N GLN A 108 -6.61 -30.62 18.47
CA GLN A 108 -6.16 -30.40 17.10
C GLN A 108 -5.44 -29.06 16.92
N LEU A 109 -5.96 -27.99 17.54
CA LEU A 109 -5.41 -26.63 17.45
C LEU A 109 -4.22 -26.42 18.39
N ARG A 110 -4.19 -27.10 19.54
CA ARG A 110 -3.20 -26.87 20.61
C ARG A 110 -1.75 -26.90 20.10
N CYS A 111 -1.40 -27.86 19.24
CA CYS A 111 -0.04 -27.99 18.70
C CYS A 111 0.33 -26.78 17.80
N GLN A 112 -0.54 -26.42 16.86
CA GLN A 112 -0.36 -25.28 15.96
C GLN A 112 -0.24 -23.96 16.75
N ILE A 113 -1.03 -23.79 17.81
CA ILE A 113 -0.95 -22.59 18.65
C ILE A 113 0.36 -22.52 19.44
N LEU A 114 0.89 -23.64 19.93
CA LEU A 114 2.13 -23.64 20.72
C LEU A 114 3.39 -23.42 19.87
N HIS A 115 3.38 -23.82 18.58
CA HIS A 115 4.58 -23.82 17.73
C HIS A 115 4.50 -22.92 16.49
N GLU A 116 3.30 -22.66 15.95
CA GLU A 116 3.08 -22.04 14.64
C GLU A 116 2.15 -20.80 14.70
N ILE A 117 1.96 -20.21 15.88
CA ILE A 117 1.03 -19.08 16.11
C ILE A 117 1.19 -17.90 15.14
N ALA A 118 2.42 -17.63 14.69
CA ALA A 118 2.76 -16.56 13.76
C ALA A 118 2.32 -16.84 12.30
N THR A 119 2.02 -18.10 11.96
CA THR A 119 1.70 -18.58 10.61
C THR A 119 0.33 -19.25 10.50
N LEU A 120 -0.49 -19.21 11.56
CA LEU A 120 -1.87 -19.71 11.54
C LEU A 120 -2.67 -19.10 10.36
N PRO A 121 -3.44 -19.91 9.60
CA PRO A 121 -4.23 -19.42 8.48
C PRO A 121 -5.55 -18.78 8.96
N ALA A 122 -6.22 -18.03 8.08
CA ALA A 122 -7.40 -17.23 8.41
C ALA A 122 -8.74 -18.02 8.37
N ASP A 123 -8.75 -19.15 7.67
CA ASP A 123 -9.87 -20.10 7.55
C ASP A 123 -10.03 -20.99 8.80
N LEU A 124 -8.99 -21.11 9.63
CA LEU A 124 -8.99 -21.83 10.91
C LEU A 124 -10.15 -21.44 11.83
N PHE A 125 -10.61 -20.19 11.74
CA PHE A 125 -11.72 -19.62 12.51
C PHE A 125 -12.94 -19.27 11.63
N GLN A 126 -13.13 -19.95 10.51
CA GLN A 126 -14.26 -19.71 9.59
C GLN A 126 -15.63 -19.80 10.28
N GLY A 127 -15.80 -20.74 11.22
CA GLY A 127 -17.04 -20.87 12.00
C GLY A 127 -17.33 -19.71 12.96
N ASP A 128 -16.36 -18.83 13.20
CA ASP A 128 -16.47 -17.67 14.09
C ASP A 128 -16.69 -16.35 13.36
N TRP A 129 -16.51 -16.29 12.03
CA TRP A 129 -16.53 -15.04 11.25
C TRP A 129 -17.78 -14.16 11.48
N ASP A 130 -18.96 -14.77 11.66
CA ASP A 130 -20.21 -14.04 11.92
C ASP A 130 -20.57 -13.95 13.41
N ARG A 131 -19.99 -14.84 14.23
CA ARG A 131 -20.33 -15.04 15.65
C ARG A 131 -19.49 -14.21 16.60
N ARG A 132 -18.22 -14.01 16.27
CA ARG A 132 -17.24 -13.24 17.02
C ARG A 132 -16.79 -12.05 16.17
N ASP A 133 -16.34 -11.00 16.84
CA ASP A 133 -15.65 -9.89 16.19
C ASP A 133 -14.13 -10.12 16.20
N LYS A 134 -13.65 -10.82 17.23
CA LYS A 134 -12.23 -11.02 17.54
C LYS A 134 -11.97 -12.43 18.08
N VAL A 135 -10.89 -13.06 17.61
CA VAL A 135 -10.35 -14.30 18.20
C VAL A 135 -8.88 -14.09 18.54
N LEU A 136 -8.56 -14.02 19.83
CA LEU A 136 -7.19 -13.94 20.32
C LEU A 136 -6.69 -15.33 20.69
N VAL A 137 -5.69 -15.78 19.96
CA VAL A 137 -5.02 -17.05 20.18
C VAL A 137 -3.85 -16.82 21.14
N THR A 138 -3.74 -17.65 22.18
CA THR A 138 -2.72 -17.56 23.23
C THR A 138 -2.00 -18.91 23.37
N GLY A 139 -0.67 -18.93 23.19
CA GLY A 139 0.19 -20.07 23.46
C GLY A 139 1.06 -19.85 24.70
N ILE A 140 1.09 -20.82 25.61
CA ILE A 140 1.90 -20.80 26.84
C ILE A 140 2.86 -21.98 26.81
N ASN A 141 4.16 -21.69 26.64
CA ASN A 141 5.23 -22.66 26.55
C ASN A 141 6.21 -22.51 27.73
N PRO A 142 6.72 -23.61 28.34
CA PRO A 142 7.84 -23.53 29.27
C PRO A 142 9.11 -23.04 28.55
N VAL A 143 9.93 -22.30 29.28
CA VAL A 143 11.28 -21.86 28.87
C VAL A 143 12.22 -21.94 30.07
N ALA A 144 13.53 -21.84 29.84
CA ALA A 144 14.51 -21.79 30.93
C ALA A 144 14.16 -20.66 31.92
N GLY A 145 13.81 -21.03 33.15
CA GLY A 145 13.44 -20.10 34.22
C GLY A 145 12.03 -19.48 34.13
N GLY A 146 11.08 -20.08 33.40
CA GLY A 146 9.69 -19.61 33.41
C GLY A 146 8.82 -20.06 32.25
N TYR A 147 7.90 -19.18 31.83
CA TYR A 147 6.93 -19.40 30.75
C TYR A 147 7.01 -18.27 29.72
N ARG A 148 7.02 -18.65 28.44
CA ARG A 148 6.80 -17.76 27.31
C ARG A 148 5.31 -17.76 26.97
N ILE A 149 4.72 -16.59 26.99
CA ILE A 149 3.36 -16.31 26.53
C ILE A 149 3.50 -15.68 25.14
N THR A 150 2.80 -16.23 24.14
CA THR A 150 2.67 -15.62 22.82
C THR A 150 1.19 -15.43 22.52
N VAL A 151 0.77 -14.21 22.13
CA VAL A 151 -0.63 -13.90 21.80
C VAL A 151 -0.72 -13.30 20.40
N ARG A 152 -1.80 -13.62 19.67
CA ARG A 152 -2.09 -13.07 18.34
C ARG A 152 -3.59 -12.86 18.17
N ASP A 153 -3.99 -11.64 17.79
CA ASP A 153 -5.38 -11.27 17.47
C ASP A 153 -5.71 -11.56 15.99
N PHE A 154 -6.85 -12.21 15.76
CA PHE A 154 -7.51 -12.35 14.47
C PHE A 154 -8.81 -11.54 14.45
N ASP A 155 -8.92 -10.63 13.50
CA ASP A 155 -10.11 -9.82 13.29
C ASP A 155 -11.08 -10.52 12.33
N CYS A 156 -12.24 -10.94 12.84
CA CYS A 156 -13.21 -11.72 12.08
C CYS A 156 -13.83 -10.95 10.91
N GLN A 157 -14.03 -9.62 11.05
CA GLN A 157 -14.69 -8.80 10.04
C GLN A 157 -13.76 -8.45 8.86
N THR A 158 -12.47 -8.28 9.13
CA THR A 158 -11.46 -7.96 8.12
C THR A 158 -10.62 -9.16 7.69
N ARG A 159 -10.70 -10.29 8.40
CA ARG A 159 -9.89 -11.50 8.22
C ARG A 159 -8.37 -11.25 8.34
N PHE A 160 -7.98 -10.20 9.05
CA PHE A 160 -6.58 -9.86 9.28
C PHE A 160 -6.05 -10.47 10.58
N TRP A 161 -4.84 -11.02 10.49
CA TRP A 161 -4.02 -11.35 11.65
C TRP A 161 -3.12 -10.16 12.03
N SER A 162 -3.01 -9.91 13.33
CA SER A 162 -1.99 -9.04 13.93
C SER A 162 -0.59 -9.68 13.94
N SER A 163 0.42 -8.87 14.24
CA SER A 163 1.75 -9.37 14.64
C SER A 163 1.67 -9.99 16.04
N PRO A 164 2.33 -11.13 16.30
CA PRO A 164 2.27 -11.77 17.62
C PRO A 164 3.04 -10.97 18.68
N THR A 165 2.42 -10.80 19.85
CA THR A 165 3.07 -10.25 21.05
C THR A 165 3.68 -11.38 21.87
N VAL A 166 4.92 -11.21 22.35
CA VAL A 166 5.61 -12.20 23.19
C VAL A 166 5.95 -11.58 24.55
N ARG A 167 5.65 -12.29 25.63
CA ARG A 167 6.01 -11.94 27.01
C ARG A 167 6.62 -13.15 27.72
N VAL A 168 7.49 -12.92 28.71
CA VAL A 168 8.09 -13.98 29.52
C VAL A 168 7.85 -13.68 30.99
N VAL A 169 7.40 -14.68 31.76
CA VAL A 169 7.21 -14.61 33.21
C VAL A 169 7.96 -15.74 33.91
N ARG A 170 8.50 -15.48 35.10
CA ARG A 170 9.28 -16.49 35.86
C ARG A 170 8.47 -17.31 36.86
N GLN A 171 7.31 -16.78 37.29
CA GLN A 171 6.50 -17.35 38.36
C GLN A 171 5.10 -17.68 37.83
N VAL A 172 4.55 -18.84 38.22
CA VAL A 172 3.22 -19.28 37.78
C VAL A 172 2.12 -18.33 38.28
N ALA A 173 2.24 -17.79 39.50
CA ALA A 173 1.30 -16.81 40.05
C ALA A 173 1.22 -15.50 39.23
N MET A 174 2.22 -15.21 38.39
CA MET A 174 2.20 -14.06 37.48
C MET A 174 1.62 -14.39 36.09
N LEU A 175 1.22 -15.64 35.84
CA LEU A 175 0.82 -16.10 34.51
C LEU A 175 -0.49 -15.45 34.05
N ALA A 176 -1.56 -15.52 34.84
CA ALA A 176 -2.86 -14.93 34.48
C ALA A 176 -2.80 -13.42 34.20
N PRO A 177 -2.28 -12.56 35.11
CA PRO A 177 -2.18 -11.13 34.83
C PRO A 177 -1.23 -10.81 33.67
N ALA A 178 -0.22 -11.64 33.42
CA ALA A 178 0.67 -11.45 32.28
C ALA A 178 0.06 -11.87 30.93
N VAL A 179 -0.76 -12.92 30.92
CA VAL A 179 -1.56 -13.34 29.76
C VAL A 179 -2.63 -12.31 29.46
N PHE A 180 -3.37 -11.85 30.47
CA PHE A 180 -4.37 -10.79 30.29
C PHE A 180 -3.75 -9.52 29.70
N ARG A 181 -2.61 -9.08 30.22
CA ARG A 181 -1.89 -7.93 29.65
C ARG A 181 -1.42 -8.20 28.22
N ALA A 182 -0.95 -9.42 27.89
CA ALA A 182 -0.60 -9.78 26.51
C ALA A 182 -1.82 -9.75 25.56
N VAL A 183 -2.99 -10.16 26.03
CA VAL A 183 -4.28 -10.07 25.32
C VAL A 183 -4.64 -8.61 25.05
N LEU A 184 -4.53 -7.72 26.03
CA LEU A 184 -4.77 -6.27 25.85
C LEU A 184 -3.74 -5.60 24.91
N GLU A 185 -2.45 -5.92 25.06
CA GLU A 185 -1.36 -5.39 24.23
C GLU A 185 -1.52 -5.81 22.75
N THR A 186 -2.02 -7.03 22.51
CA THR A 186 -2.22 -7.58 21.16
C THR A 186 -3.53 -7.13 20.50
N PHE A 187 -4.58 -6.88 21.29
CA PHE A 187 -5.89 -6.51 20.77
C PHE A 187 -5.82 -5.28 19.85
N ALA A 188 -6.34 -5.43 18.63
CA ALA A 188 -6.36 -4.40 17.61
C ALA A 188 -7.79 -3.85 17.41
N PRO A 189 -8.19 -2.75 18.08
CA PRO A 189 -9.48 -2.09 17.88
C PRO A 189 -9.84 -1.89 16.41
N LEU A 190 -11.13 -2.08 16.10
CA LEU A 190 -11.73 -1.87 14.80
C LEU A 190 -12.68 -0.67 14.86
N ALA A 191 -12.56 0.25 13.91
CA ALA A 191 -13.43 1.40 13.79
C ALA A 191 -14.08 1.46 12.40
N ARG A 192 -15.23 2.13 12.28
CA ARG A 192 -15.77 2.57 10.99
C ARG A 192 -15.18 3.91 10.61
N ILE A 193 -14.91 4.09 9.33
CA ILE A 193 -14.45 5.35 8.73
C ILE A 193 -15.68 6.15 8.33
N GLU A 194 -15.78 7.36 8.88
CA GLU A 194 -16.78 8.37 8.54
C GLU A 194 -16.10 9.65 8.07
N PHE A 195 -16.90 10.56 7.52
CA PHE A 195 -16.48 11.90 7.16
C PHE A 195 -17.37 12.91 7.87
N ASP A 196 -16.76 13.95 8.46
CA ASP A 196 -17.52 15.07 9.00
C ASP A 196 -18.01 16.04 7.89
N ARG A 197 -18.63 17.14 8.32
CA ARG A 197 -19.16 18.18 7.42
C ARG A 197 -18.05 18.81 6.55
N ASP A 198 -16.84 18.90 7.09
CA ASP A 198 -15.66 19.48 6.45
C ASP A 198 -14.84 18.44 5.67
N GLN A 199 -15.40 17.23 5.49
CA GLN A 199 -14.81 16.10 4.78
C GLN A 199 -13.50 15.56 5.42
N GLN A 200 -13.29 15.81 6.72
CA GLN A 200 -12.19 15.23 7.48
C GLN A 200 -12.51 13.79 7.87
N VAL A 201 -11.46 12.97 8.06
CA VAL A 201 -11.60 11.57 8.43
C VAL A 201 -11.87 11.48 9.94
N VAL A 202 -13.05 10.95 10.29
CA VAL A 202 -13.45 10.67 11.67
C VAL A 202 -13.67 9.17 11.82
N LEU A 203 -13.16 8.57 12.89
CA LEU A 203 -13.35 7.16 13.19
C LEU A 203 -14.38 6.96 14.30
N ARG A 204 -15.24 5.95 14.11
CA ARG A 204 -16.16 5.40 15.12
C ARG A 204 -15.64 4.04 15.61
N PRO A 205 -14.94 3.96 16.74
CA PRO A 205 -14.53 2.68 17.32
C PRO A 205 -15.77 1.85 17.65
N ARG A 206 -15.74 0.55 17.40
CA ARG A 206 -16.72 -0.37 18.01
C ARG A 206 -16.57 -0.31 19.53
N ALA A 207 -17.69 -0.42 20.25
CA ALA A 207 -17.76 -0.19 21.70
C ALA A 207 -17.28 1.20 22.19
N GLY A 208 -17.01 2.16 21.29
CA GLY A 208 -16.43 3.46 21.64
C GLY A 208 -17.34 4.39 22.45
N GLY A 209 -18.65 4.13 22.49
CA GLY A 209 -19.62 4.83 23.35
C GLY A 209 -19.96 4.08 24.64
N LEU A 210 -19.36 2.91 24.90
CA LEU A 210 -19.56 2.14 26.12
C LEU A 210 -18.49 2.52 27.17
N PRO A 211 -18.86 2.60 28.47
CA PRO A 211 -17.91 2.96 29.51
C PRO A 211 -16.92 1.82 29.78
N VAL A 212 -15.64 2.19 29.86
CA VAL A 212 -14.55 1.34 30.37
C VAL A 212 -14.52 1.47 31.89
N ARG A 213 -14.28 0.38 32.64
CA ARG A 213 -14.22 0.43 34.12
C ARG A 213 -12.96 1.15 34.62
N ASP A 214 -11.82 0.92 33.97
CA ASP A 214 -10.60 1.69 34.19
C ASP A 214 -10.64 3.00 33.35
N PRO A 215 -10.82 4.18 33.97
CA PRO A 215 -10.88 5.45 33.25
C PRO A 215 -9.53 5.92 32.71
N THR A 216 -8.42 5.25 33.05
CA THR A 216 -7.08 5.50 32.49
C THR A 216 -6.84 4.68 31.22
N PHE A 217 -7.51 3.54 31.07
CA PHE A 217 -7.35 2.68 29.90
C PHE A 217 -7.93 3.32 28.63
N ARG A 218 -7.20 3.20 27.52
CA ARG A 218 -7.59 3.73 26.20
C ARG A 218 -7.32 2.67 25.15
N LEU A 219 -8.38 2.24 24.45
CA LEU A 219 -8.26 1.31 23.32
C LEU A 219 -7.43 1.90 22.17
N ILE A 220 -7.70 3.17 21.85
CA ILE A 220 -7.01 3.96 20.82
C ILE A 220 -6.53 5.27 21.49
N ALA A 221 -5.27 5.64 21.25
CA ALA A 221 -4.61 6.83 21.79
C ALA A 221 -4.14 7.79 20.68
N GLN A 222 -3.76 9.01 21.05
CA GLN A 222 -3.12 9.96 20.12
C GLN A 222 -1.79 9.38 19.60
N GLY A 223 -1.52 9.55 18.31
CA GLY A 223 -0.32 8.99 17.65
C GLY A 223 -0.41 7.50 17.31
N ASP A 224 -1.51 6.81 17.64
CA ASP A 224 -1.81 5.49 17.08
C ASP A 224 -1.99 5.56 15.56
N VAL A 225 -1.71 4.45 14.88
CA VAL A 225 -1.78 4.34 13.42
C VAL A 225 -2.68 3.17 13.02
N LEU A 226 -3.68 3.44 12.18
CA LEU A 226 -4.64 2.45 11.69
C LEU A 226 -4.46 2.21 10.18
N VAL A 227 -4.68 0.98 9.74
CA VAL A 227 -4.82 0.64 8.32
C VAL A 227 -6.31 0.73 7.92
N PRO A 228 -6.67 1.56 6.93
CA PRO A 228 -8.01 1.57 6.36
C PRO A 228 -8.22 0.34 5.45
N ILE A 229 -9.37 -0.30 5.60
CA ILE A 229 -9.77 -1.53 4.94
C ILE A 229 -11.15 -1.31 4.30
N ILE A 230 -11.28 -1.64 3.02
CA ILE A 230 -12.55 -1.65 2.31
C ILE A 230 -13.09 -3.08 2.34
N ARG A 231 -14.31 -3.26 2.86
CA ARG A 231 -15.04 -4.53 2.82
C ARG A 231 -16.25 -4.40 1.90
N ARG A 232 -16.32 -5.21 0.86
CA ARG A 232 -17.41 -5.28 -0.12
C ARG A 232 -18.18 -6.58 0.09
N ASN A 233 -19.46 -6.45 0.43
CA ASN A 233 -20.34 -7.56 0.75
C ASN A 233 -21.32 -7.88 -0.40
N ASP A 234 -21.82 -9.12 -0.42
CA ASP A 234 -22.90 -9.60 -1.29
C ASP A 234 -24.28 -9.10 -0.79
N ARG A 235 -25.38 -9.77 -1.18
CA ARG A 235 -26.74 -9.36 -0.76
C ARG A 235 -27.07 -9.88 0.64
N GLU A 236 -26.41 -10.96 1.02
CA GLU A 236 -26.56 -11.76 2.23
C GLU A 236 -25.72 -11.19 3.39
N GLY A 237 -24.72 -10.35 3.10
CA GLY A 237 -23.84 -9.68 4.05
C GLY A 237 -22.43 -10.28 4.12
N ASN A 238 -22.16 -11.36 3.39
CA ASN A 238 -20.85 -11.99 3.36
C ASN A 238 -19.90 -11.17 2.48
N PRO A 239 -18.59 -11.11 2.81
CA PRO A 239 -17.62 -10.47 1.93
C PRO A 239 -17.49 -11.25 0.61
N MET A 240 -17.49 -10.52 -0.50
CA MET A 240 -17.21 -11.06 -1.83
C MET A 240 -15.80 -11.68 -1.90
N VAL A 241 -15.54 -12.49 -2.93
CA VAL A 241 -14.17 -12.90 -3.30
C VAL A 241 -13.34 -11.63 -3.53
N ASP A 242 -12.17 -11.54 -2.89
CA ASP A 242 -11.32 -10.35 -2.79
C ASP A 242 -12.07 -9.06 -2.36
N GLY A 243 -13.21 -9.23 -1.66
CA GLY A 243 -14.07 -8.16 -1.21
C GLY A 243 -13.48 -7.37 -0.04
N ILE A 244 -12.58 -7.98 0.75
CA ILE A 244 -11.89 -7.31 1.86
C ILE A 244 -10.46 -6.99 1.42
N GLN A 245 -10.13 -5.70 1.36
CA GLN A 245 -8.83 -5.22 0.90
C GLN A 245 -8.35 -4.02 1.75
N PRO A 246 -7.12 -4.04 2.29
CA PRO A 246 -6.52 -2.83 2.85
C PRO A 246 -6.29 -1.83 1.72
N VAL A 247 -6.50 -0.54 1.96
CA VAL A 247 -6.23 0.49 0.95
C VAL A 247 -4.71 0.61 0.80
N PRO A 248 -4.13 0.32 -0.38
CA PRO A 248 -2.68 0.29 -0.53
C PRO A 248 -2.02 1.61 -0.15
N TRP A 249 -0.83 1.53 0.46
CA TRP A 249 0.01 2.69 0.80
C TRP A 249 -0.72 3.80 1.56
N THR A 250 -1.71 3.43 2.38
CA THR A 250 -2.59 4.38 3.08
C THR A 250 -2.69 4.01 4.56
N PHE A 251 -2.51 5.00 5.43
CA PHE A 251 -2.61 4.86 6.88
C PHE A 251 -3.30 6.09 7.48
N LEU A 252 -3.92 5.91 8.64
CA LEU A 252 -4.59 6.97 9.40
C LEU A 252 -3.80 7.17 10.70
N THR A 253 -3.27 8.38 10.93
CA THR A 253 -2.66 8.73 12.23
C THR A 253 -3.70 9.43 13.09
N VAL A 254 -3.88 8.98 14.33
CA VAL A 254 -4.79 9.60 15.30
C VAL A 254 -4.24 10.95 15.75
N GLN A 255 -4.96 12.03 15.44
CA GLN A 255 -4.63 13.38 15.90
C GLN A 255 -5.26 13.68 17.26
N GLU A 256 -6.50 13.26 17.46
CA GLU A 256 -7.29 13.62 18.63
C GLU A 256 -8.37 12.58 18.91
N VAL A 257 -8.58 12.25 20.19
CA VAL A 257 -9.62 11.34 20.67
C VAL A 257 -10.64 12.18 21.43
N GLY A 258 -11.86 12.29 20.93
CA GLY A 258 -12.92 13.10 21.53
C GLY A 258 -14.28 12.39 21.59
N PRO A 259 -15.27 12.97 22.28
CA PRO A 259 -16.60 12.36 22.45
C PRO A 259 -17.38 12.25 21.14
N ALA A 260 -17.08 13.09 20.15
CA ALA A 260 -17.72 13.07 18.84
C ALA A 260 -17.11 12.04 17.86
N GLY A 261 -16.10 11.28 18.29
CA GLY A 261 -15.30 10.37 17.46
C GLY A 261 -13.81 10.71 17.49
N ILE A 262 -13.00 9.93 16.76
CA ILE A 262 -11.55 10.10 16.72
C ILE A 262 -11.15 10.79 15.41
N ARG A 263 -10.53 11.98 15.49
CA ARG A 263 -10.02 12.71 14.31
C ARG A 263 -8.68 12.12 13.85
N CYS A 264 -8.56 11.87 12.55
CA CYS A 264 -7.38 11.26 11.96
C CYS A 264 -6.86 12.01 10.72
N THR A 265 -5.54 12.07 10.57
CA THR A 265 -4.92 12.49 9.30
C THR A 265 -4.71 11.26 8.40
N PRO A 266 -5.26 11.25 7.16
CA PRO A 266 -4.93 10.26 6.16
C PRO A 266 -3.56 10.56 5.52
N HIS A 267 -2.66 9.59 5.54
CA HIS A 267 -1.41 9.62 4.80
C HIS A 267 -1.47 8.56 3.69
N SER A 268 -1.38 8.98 2.43
CA SER A 268 -1.47 8.06 1.29
C SER A 268 -0.45 8.33 0.19
N GLY A 269 -0.07 7.28 -0.52
CA GLY A 269 0.55 7.35 -1.84
C GLY A 269 -0.45 7.48 -3.00
N LEU A 270 -1.75 7.27 -2.74
CA LEU A 270 -2.81 7.27 -3.75
C LEU A 270 -3.53 8.62 -3.83
N ARG A 271 -4.10 8.91 -5.00
CA ARG A 271 -5.04 10.03 -5.17
C ARG A 271 -6.42 9.61 -4.66
N ASN A 272 -6.98 10.36 -3.70
CA ASN A 272 -8.32 10.16 -3.12
C ASN A 272 -8.56 8.74 -2.52
N PRO A 273 -7.68 8.24 -1.63
CA PRO A 273 -7.65 6.84 -1.16
C PRO A 273 -8.95 6.31 -0.55
N LEU A 274 -9.72 7.17 0.14
CA LEU A 274 -10.91 6.80 0.89
C LEU A 274 -12.22 7.20 0.20
N ARG A 275 -12.17 7.86 -0.97
CA ARG A 275 -13.38 8.28 -1.72
C ARG A 275 -13.96 7.13 -2.57
N VAL A 276 -14.02 5.93 -2.02
CA VAL A 276 -14.74 4.80 -2.60
C VAL A 276 -16.24 5.11 -2.54
N ARG A 277 -16.97 4.93 -3.65
CA ARG A 277 -18.42 5.16 -3.69
C ARG A 277 -19.13 4.15 -2.79
N VAL A 278 -19.49 4.58 -1.58
CA VAL A 278 -20.28 3.81 -0.62
C VAL A 278 -21.69 3.60 -1.19
N ARG A 279 -21.89 2.47 -1.88
CA ARG A 279 -23.20 1.84 -2.04
C ARG A 279 -23.37 0.92 -0.82
N GLY A 280 -24.57 0.77 -0.26
CA GLY A 280 -24.82 0.22 1.09
C GLY A 280 -24.35 -1.20 1.45
N ARG A 281 -23.53 -1.85 0.60
CA ARG A 281 -22.81 -3.11 0.85
C ARG A 281 -21.29 -2.91 0.94
N VAL A 282 -20.81 -1.67 0.91
CA VAL A 282 -19.39 -1.32 1.05
C VAL A 282 -19.18 -0.70 2.42
N GLU A 283 -18.46 -1.38 3.29
CA GLU A 283 -18.00 -0.85 4.57
C GLU A 283 -16.59 -0.26 4.41
N GLN A 284 -16.35 0.88 5.04
CA GLN A 284 -15.02 1.43 5.22
C GLN A 284 -14.64 1.27 6.69
N LEU A 285 -13.62 0.47 6.96
CA LEU A 285 -13.17 0.10 8.30
C LEU A 285 -11.73 0.60 8.51
N ALA A 286 -11.32 0.79 9.75
CA ALA A 286 -9.96 1.09 10.13
C ALA A 286 -9.54 0.16 11.27
N LEU A 287 -8.54 -0.69 11.02
CA LEU A 287 -7.99 -1.63 12.01
C LEU A 287 -6.71 -1.04 12.61
N LEU A 288 -6.60 -1.03 13.93
CA LEU A 288 -5.43 -0.51 14.63
C LEU A 288 -4.21 -1.42 14.44
N ILE A 289 -3.05 -0.82 14.13
CA ILE A 289 -1.81 -1.57 13.95
C ILE A 289 -1.09 -1.73 15.29
N ARG A 290 -1.17 -2.94 15.88
CA ARG A 290 -0.36 -3.38 17.01
C ARG A 290 0.91 -4.06 16.50
N VAL A 291 2.05 -3.38 16.62
CA VAL A 291 3.37 -3.87 16.20
C VAL A 291 4.44 -3.42 17.19
N SER A 292 5.42 -4.29 17.45
CA SER A 292 6.70 -3.87 18.03
C SER A 292 7.56 -3.21 16.95
N PRO A 293 8.41 -2.22 17.29
CA PRO A 293 9.37 -1.65 16.35
C PRO A 293 10.29 -2.72 15.75
N ALA A 294 10.20 -2.92 14.44
CA ALA A 294 11.04 -3.84 13.68
C ALA A 294 11.26 -3.27 12.26
N PRO A 295 12.35 -3.64 11.56
CA PRO A 295 12.55 -3.23 10.17
C PRO A 295 11.51 -3.86 9.24
N THR A 296 11.17 -3.14 8.17
CA THR A 296 10.43 -3.69 7.03
C THR A 296 11.32 -3.66 5.79
N ARG A 297 11.46 -4.80 5.09
CA ARG A 297 12.13 -4.85 3.79
C ARG A 297 11.21 -4.29 2.72
N LEU A 298 11.48 -3.08 2.24
CA LEU A 298 10.83 -2.55 1.05
C LEU A 298 11.46 -3.17 -0.20
N MET A 299 10.66 -3.68 -1.11
CA MET A 299 11.09 -4.12 -2.45
C MET A 299 10.41 -3.28 -3.53
N LEU A 300 11.20 -2.69 -4.41
CA LEU A 300 10.74 -1.96 -5.59
C LEU A 300 10.86 -2.84 -6.84
N ARG A 301 9.78 -2.93 -7.61
CA ARG A 301 9.69 -3.74 -8.83
C ARG A 301 9.05 -2.94 -9.96
N ASP A 302 9.37 -3.29 -11.19
CA ASP A 302 8.66 -2.75 -12.35
C ASP A 302 7.20 -3.25 -12.33
N ARG A 303 6.26 -2.35 -12.58
CA ARG A 303 4.84 -2.67 -12.77
C ARG A 303 4.57 -3.47 -14.05
N ALA A 304 5.50 -3.48 -15.00
CA ALA A 304 5.35 -4.22 -16.24
C ALA A 304 5.37 -5.75 -16.01
N PRO A 305 4.76 -6.55 -16.91
CA PRO A 305 4.82 -8.00 -16.84
C PRO A 305 6.26 -8.50 -16.75
N GLY A 306 6.59 -9.18 -15.63
CA GLY A 306 7.94 -9.64 -15.31
C GLY A 306 8.48 -9.12 -13.98
N HIS A 307 7.91 -8.05 -13.40
CA HIS A 307 8.23 -7.53 -12.06
C HIS A 307 9.74 -7.39 -11.77
N GLN A 308 10.50 -6.86 -12.74
CA GLN A 308 11.94 -6.75 -12.62
C GLN A 308 12.35 -5.89 -11.40
N PRO A 309 13.40 -6.26 -10.65
CA PRO A 309 13.87 -5.45 -9.54
C PRO A 309 14.36 -4.05 -9.95
N LEU A 310 13.93 -3.03 -9.21
CA LEU A 310 14.32 -1.63 -9.45
C LEU A 310 15.47 -1.22 -8.55
N ALA A 311 16.69 -1.53 -9.00
CA ALA A 311 17.95 -1.24 -8.30
C ALA A 311 18.38 0.22 -8.43
N GLY A 312 19.08 0.76 -7.41
CA GLY A 312 19.70 2.08 -7.43
C GLY A 312 18.75 3.27 -7.20
N TYR A 313 17.49 3.04 -6.80
CA TYR A 313 16.52 4.10 -6.53
C TYR A 313 16.80 4.71 -5.15
N ASP A 314 16.87 6.04 -5.07
CA ASP A 314 17.07 6.78 -3.84
C ASP A 314 15.80 6.74 -2.97
N VAL A 315 15.92 6.33 -1.72
CA VAL A 315 14.80 6.28 -0.76
C VAL A 315 15.07 7.25 0.39
N LEU A 316 14.18 8.24 0.50
CA LEU A 316 14.15 9.18 1.62
C LEU A 316 12.93 8.90 2.49
N ALA A 317 12.99 9.21 3.78
CA ALA A 317 11.87 9.10 4.71
C ALA A 317 11.54 10.46 5.35
N ARG A 318 10.27 10.64 5.68
CA ARG A 318 9.77 11.75 6.50
C ARG A 318 8.75 11.23 7.50
N ASP A 319 9.02 11.48 8.77
CA ASP A 319 8.09 11.18 9.85
C ASP A 319 6.91 12.20 9.80
N PRO A 320 5.64 11.82 10.06
CA PRO A 320 4.50 12.74 10.00
C PRO A 320 4.71 13.98 10.89
N GLY A 321 4.40 15.16 10.35
CA GLY A 321 4.61 16.45 11.02
C GLY A 321 6.04 17.00 10.91
N ALA A 322 7.03 16.21 10.50
CA ALA A 322 8.37 16.72 10.21
C ALA A 322 8.42 17.44 8.86
N GLU A 323 9.20 18.52 8.77
CA GLU A 323 9.43 19.24 7.51
C GLU A 323 10.47 18.54 6.63
N ALA A 324 11.63 18.22 7.22
CA ALA A 324 12.80 17.67 6.52
C ALA A 324 12.66 16.18 6.17
N THR A 325 13.17 15.80 5.00
CA THR A 325 13.36 14.40 4.58
C THR A 325 14.76 13.91 4.93
N VAL A 326 14.87 12.71 5.49
CA VAL A 326 16.15 12.03 5.76
C VAL A 326 16.42 11.01 4.66
N PHE A 327 17.61 11.01 4.07
CA PHE A 327 18.03 9.97 3.12
C PHE A 327 18.30 8.66 3.88
N LEU A 328 17.66 7.56 3.47
CA LEU A 328 17.85 6.24 4.07
C LEU A 328 18.89 5.40 3.31
N GLY A 329 19.01 5.59 2.00
CA GLY A 329 19.90 4.82 1.15
C GLY A 329 19.35 4.62 -0.26
N ARG A 330 19.96 3.68 -0.98
CA ARG A 330 19.52 3.22 -2.31
C ARG A 330 19.05 1.78 -2.25
N THR A 331 18.17 1.40 -3.17
CA THR A 331 17.82 -0.01 -3.35
C THR A 331 19.00 -0.82 -3.90
N ASP A 332 19.16 -2.03 -3.37
CA ASP A 332 20.15 -3.02 -3.79
C ASP A 332 19.86 -3.60 -5.19
N HIS A 333 20.71 -4.53 -5.65
CA HIS A 333 20.52 -5.20 -6.95
C HIS A 333 19.22 -6.03 -7.05
N ALA A 334 18.61 -6.37 -5.92
CA ALA A 334 17.32 -7.05 -5.82
C ALA A 334 16.15 -6.05 -5.62
N GLY A 335 16.40 -4.76 -5.86
CA GLY A 335 15.43 -3.68 -5.73
C GLY A 335 15.00 -3.41 -4.29
N ALA A 336 15.76 -3.89 -3.30
CA ALA A 336 15.34 -3.89 -1.90
C ALA A 336 16.13 -2.92 -1.02
N ILE A 337 15.49 -2.48 0.07
CA ILE A 337 16.12 -1.70 1.15
C ILE A 337 15.40 -2.01 2.47
N ASN A 338 16.14 -2.06 3.58
CA ASN A 338 15.55 -2.19 4.91
C ASN A 338 15.12 -0.81 5.43
N ILE A 339 13.86 -0.69 5.84
CA ILE A 339 13.29 0.51 6.41
C ILE A 339 13.23 0.34 7.92
N GLU A 340 14.18 0.95 8.62
CA GLU A 340 14.22 0.94 10.08
C GLU A 340 13.10 1.79 10.71
N PRO A 341 12.64 1.43 11.93
CA PRO A 341 11.72 2.24 12.72
C PRO A 341 12.15 3.72 12.84
N GLY A 342 11.16 4.62 12.80
CA GLY A 342 11.37 6.06 12.95
C GLY A 342 11.18 6.54 14.40
N ARG A 343 11.10 7.86 14.59
CA ARG A 343 10.61 8.43 15.85
C ARG A 343 9.10 8.25 15.96
N SER A 344 8.40 8.34 14.82
CA SER A 344 6.99 8.00 14.66
C SER A 344 6.79 6.55 14.21
N ARG A 345 5.65 5.96 14.56
CA ARG A 345 5.25 4.61 14.11
C ARG A 345 5.04 4.52 12.60
N LEU A 346 4.50 5.59 12.00
CA LEU A 346 4.36 5.74 10.55
C LEU A 346 5.57 6.50 10.00
N ARG A 347 6.08 6.11 8.82
CA ARG A 347 7.04 6.87 8.03
C ARG A 347 6.49 7.08 6.62
N ILE A 348 6.75 8.24 6.01
CA ILE A 348 6.38 8.53 4.62
C ILE A 348 7.63 8.46 3.77
N LEU A 349 7.75 7.42 2.95
CA LEU A 349 8.88 7.26 2.05
C LEU A 349 8.67 8.05 0.76
N TYR A 350 9.77 8.57 0.22
CA TYR A 350 9.87 9.28 -1.05
C TYR A 350 10.90 8.54 -1.89
N VAL A 351 10.43 7.80 -2.88
CA VAL A 351 11.24 7.01 -3.80
C VAL A 351 11.57 7.87 -5.02
N ARG A 352 12.85 8.09 -5.30
CA ARG A 352 13.35 8.91 -6.41
C ARG A 352 14.23 8.10 -7.36
N ASN A 353 14.28 8.55 -8.60
CA ASN A 353 15.26 8.09 -9.60
C ASN A 353 15.88 9.35 -10.25
N GLY A 354 17.11 9.65 -9.88
CA GLY A 354 17.71 10.97 -10.10
C GLY A 354 16.89 12.08 -9.44
N ALA A 355 16.66 13.18 -10.17
CA ALA A 355 15.85 14.31 -9.68
C ALA A 355 14.34 13.99 -9.54
N THR A 356 13.83 12.93 -10.15
CA THR A 356 12.38 12.68 -10.29
C THR A 356 11.83 11.81 -9.17
N LEU A 357 10.76 12.27 -8.51
CA LEU A 357 9.98 11.49 -7.56
C LEU A 357 9.10 10.47 -8.30
N GLN A 358 9.28 9.19 -8.00
CA GLN A 358 8.53 8.08 -8.60
C GLN A 358 7.33 7.68 -7.76
N ALA A 359 7.49 7.67 -6.43
CA ALA A 359 6.41 7.33 -5.51
C ALA A 359 6.55 7.98 -4.14
N ARG A 360 5.40 8.16 -3.51
CA ARG A 360 5.26 8.46 -2.08
C ARG A 360 4.65 7.22 -1.42
N LEU A 361 5.38 6.56 -0.54
CA LEU A 361 4.98 5.28 0.07
C LEU A 361 4.93 5.41 1.60
N PRO A 362 3.79 5.78 2.20
CA PRO A 362 3.56 5.60 3.64
C PRO A 362 3.78 4.14 4.06
N ILE A 363 4.43 3.92 5.20
CA ILE A 363 4.74 2.58 5.72
C ILE A 363 4.82 2.59 7.25
N VAL A 364 4.40 1.51 7.90
CA VAL A 364 4.61 1.27 9.34
C VAL A 364 5.66 0.16 9.48
N PRO A 365 6.91 0.48 9.84
CA PRO A 365 7.96 -0.52 10.04
C PRO A 365 7.53 -1.58 11.07
N GLY A 366 7.70 -2.85 10.72
CA GLY A 366 7.33 -4.00 11.55
C GLY A 366 5.88 -4.49 11.40
N TRP A 367 5.02 -3.79 10.64
CA TRP A 367 3.68 -4.28 10.30
C TRP A 367 3.70 -5.37 9.24
N GLN A 368 4.58 -5.22 8.24
CA GLN A 368 4.87 -6.25 7.26
C GLN A 368 6.38 -6.50 7.29
N ALA A 369 6.81 -7.76 7.29
CA ALA A 369 8.24 -8.09 7.18
C ALA A 369 8.80 -7.65 5.82
N THR A 370 8.00 -7.78 4.76
CA THR A 370 8.31 -7.32 3.40
C THR A 370 7.13 -6.54 2.84
N ALA A 371 7.39 -5.35 2.29
CA ALA A 371 6.42 -4.56 1.53
C ALA A 371 6.89 -4.44 0.07
N VAL A 372 6.01 -4.65 -0.90
CA VAL A 372 6.36 -4.67 -2.34
C VAL A 372 5.63 -3.54 -3.07
N ALA A 373 6.38 -2.69 -3.78
CA ALA A 373 5.86 -1.57 -4.55
C ALA A 373 6.18 -1.70 -6.04
N ASP A 374 5.13 -1.80 -6.86
CA ASP A 374 5.22 -1.82 -8.32
C ASP A 374 5.22 -0.38 -8.90
N LEU A 375 6.37 0.04 -9.40
CA LEU A 375 6.67 1.38 -9.91
C LEU A 375 6.96 1.32 -11.41
N PRO A 376 6.86 2.43 -12.18
CA PRO A 376 7.27 2.40 -13.58
C PRO A 376 8.79 2.34 -13.68
N ASP A 377 9.34 1.48 -14.53
CA ASP A 377 10.77 1.50 -14.79
C ASP A 377 11.18 2.76 -15.55
N ASP A 378 11.94 3.60 -14.86
CA ASP A 378 12.35 4.93 -15.29
C ASP A 378 13.87 4.99 -15.60
N ARG A 379 14.57 3.83 -15.62
CA ARG A 379 16.00 3.72 -15.97
C ARG A 379 16.33 4.33 -17.32
N MET A 380 15.46 4.12 -18.33
CA MET A 380 15.66 4.66 -19.68
C MET A 380 15.54 6.19 -19.75
N ARG A 381 14.68 6.81 -18.94
CA ARG A 381 14.61 8.28 -18.83
C ARG A 381 15.90 8.81 -18.20
N LEU A 382 16.36 8.21 -17.10
CA LEU A 382 17.58 8.65 -16.42
C LEU A 382 18.81 8.60 -17.36
N SER A 383 18.98 7.52 -18.11
CA SER A 383 20.09 7.41 -19.08
C SER A 383 19.98 8.42 -20.22
N THR A 384 18.76 8.70 -20.69
CA THR A 384 18.48 9.74 -21.68
C THR A 384 18.81 11.14 -21.14
N GLU A 385 18.42 11.45 -19.91
CA GLU A 385 18.75 12.73 -19.27
C GLU A 385 20.26 12.92 -19.10
N GLY A 386 20.99 11.90 -18.62
CA GLY A 386 22.44 11.98 -18.48
C GLY A 386 23.15 12.28 -19.81
N PHE A 387 22.71 11.64 -20.90
CA PHE A 387 23.20 11.94 -22.25
C PHE A 387 22.86 13.36 -22.71
N LEU A 388 21.62 13.82 -22.50
CA LEU A 388 21.17 15.14 -22.96
C LEU A 388 21.72 16.29 -22.13
N VAL A 389 22.10 16.06 -20.87
CA VAL A 389 22.86 17.02 -20.04
C VAL A 389 24.28 17.16 -20.59
N GLY A 390 25.00 16.06 -20.84
CA GLY A 390 26.33 16.13 -21.47
C GLY A 390 26.31 16.86 -22.82
N LEU A 391 25.29 16.61 -23.65
CA LEU A 391 25.10 17.33 -24.91
C LEU A 391 24.79 18.84 -24.73
N GLN A 392 24.18 19.23 -23.61
CA GLN A 392 23.96 20.65 -23.30
C GLN A 392 25.25 21.33 -22.83
N ASP A 393 26.09 20.64 -22.07
CA ASP A 393 27.41 21.14 -21.67
C ASP A 393 28.33 21.30 -22.91
N ASP A 394 28.35 20.29 -23.81
CA ASP A 394 29.04 20.37 -25.11
C ASP A 394 28.52 21.53 -25.98
N LEU A 395 27.21 21.81 -25.96
CA LEU A 395 26.61 22.92 -26.68
C LEU A 395 27.09 24.28 -26.14
N VAL A 396 27.25 24.42 -24.82
CA VAL A 396 27.75 25.66 -24.19
C VAL A 396 29.19 25.94 -24.62
N ASP A 397 30.07 24.95 -24.57
CA ASP A 397 31.45 25.08 -25.05
C ASP A 397 31.50 25.36 -26.56
N LEU A 398 30.69 24.67 -27.37
CA LEU A 398 30.59 24.87 -28.80
C LEU A 398 30.18 26.32 -29.17
N VAL A 399 29.18 26.89 -28.48
CA VAL A 399 28.73 28.27 -28.71
C VAL A 399 29.82 29.27 -28.28
N ALA A 400 30.49 29.04 -27.15
CA ALA A 400 31.60 29.89 -26.70
C ALA A 400 32.78 29.87 -27.69
N ARG A 401 33.21 28.69 -28.15
CA ARG A 401 34.28 28.55 -29.17
C ARG A 401 33.92 29.21 -30.49
N ARG A 402 32.67 29.05 -30.96
CA ARG A 402 32.16 29.72 -32.16
C ARG A 402 32.24 31.23 -32.03
N ALA A 403 31.79 31.80 -30.91
CA ALA A 403 31.85 33.25 -30.68
C ALA A 403 33.30 33.78 -30.68
N ILE A 404 34.22 33.07 -30.02
CA ILE A 404 35.65 33.42 -29.98
C ILE A 404 36.28 33.39 -31.39
N LEU A 405 36.03 32.32 -32.17
CA LEU A 405 36.57 32.20 -33.54
C LEU A 405 35.96 33.26 -34.47
N ILE A 406 34.66 33.52 -34.40
CA ILE A 406 34.00 34.58 -35.19
C ILE A 406 34.62 35.95 -34.88
N ALA A 407 34.85 36.27 -33.61
CA ALA A 407 35.47 37.53 -33.20
C ALA A 407 36.93 37.65 -33.71
N ARG A 408 37.73 36.59 -33.59
CA ARG A 408 39.12 36.60 -34.06
C ARG A 408 39.25 36.67 -35.58
N VAL A 409 38.41 35.96 -36.33
CA VAL A 409 38.41 36.03 -37.81
C VAL A 409 38.09 37.45 -38.27
N ARG A 410 37.12 38.13 -37.65
CA ARG A 410 36.83 39.55 -37.93
C ARG A 410 38.03 40.45 -37.64
N GLN A 411 38.63 40.30 -36.46
CA GLN A 411 39.84 41.06 -36.07
C GLN A 411 41.01 40.84 -37.05
N GLN A 412 41.21 39.62 -37.55
CA GLN A 412 42.29 39.32 -38.51
C GLN A 412 42.00 39.87 -39.90
N MET A 413 40.74 39.85 -40.34
CA MET A 413 40.30 40.52 -41.57
C MET A 413 40.47 42.04 -41.49
N GLU A 414 40.13 42.66 -40.36
CA GLU A 414 40.35 44.09 -40.09
C GLU A 414 41.85 44.46 -40.09
N ALA A 415 42.72 43.54 -39.66
CA ALA A 415 44.18 43.70 -39.68
C ALA A 415 44.84 43.36 -41.04
N GLY A 416 44.08 42.88 -42.04
CA GLY A 416 44.60 42.46 -43.34
C GLY A 416 45.30 41.08 -43.37
N ASP A 417 45.36 40.37 -42.24
CA ASP A 417 45.96 39.02 -42.16
C ASP A 417 44.95 37.95 -42.63
N LEU A 418 44.74 37.91 -43.95
CA LEU A 418 43.79 37.01 -44.58
C LEU A 418 44.18 35.53 -44.45
N ASP A 419 45.48 35.21 -44.39
CA ASP A 419 45.94 33.82 -44.25
C ASP A 419 45.64 33.27 -42.84
N ALA A 420 45.87 34.05 -41.78
CA ALA A 420 45.49 33.65 -40.43
C ALA A 420 43.96 33.63 -40.25
N ALA A 421 43.24 34.60 -40.84
CA ALA A 421 41.78 34.61 -40.86
C ALA A 421 41.22 33.34 -41.53
N LYS A 422 41.79 32.92 -42.68
CA LYS A 422 41.39 31.70 -43.37
C LYS A 422 41.58 30.45 -42.51
N LYS A 423 42.73 30.35 -41.83
CA LYS A 423 43.04 29.21 -40.96
C LYS A 423 42.03 29.06 -39.82
N GLN A 424 41.60 30.16 -39.20
CA GLN A 424 40.58 30.12 -38.14
C GLN A 424 39.15 29.93 -38.67
N LEU A 425 38.86 30.42 -39.88
CA LEU A 425 37.59 30.17 -40.57
C LEU A 425 37.43 28.68 -40.92
N ASP A 426 38.51 28.01 -41.34
CA ASP A 426 38.54 26.55 -41.56
C ASP A 426 38.38 25.76 -40.25
N GLU A 427 38.92 26.25 -39.13
CA GLU A 427 38.69 25.65 -37.80
C GLU A 427 37.22 25.79 -37.38
N LEU A 428 36.63 26.98 -37.56
CA LEU A 428 35.21 27.25 -37.28
C LEU A 428 34.27 26.35 -38.10
N GLN A 429 34.60 26.08 -39.37
CA GLN A 429 33.84 25.18 -40.25
C GLN A 429 33.92 23.70 -39.85
N ARG A 430 35.01 23.28 -39.18
CA ARG A 430 35.18 21.91 -38.67
C ARG A 430 34.41 21.63 -37.37
N LEU A 431 33.96 22.66 -36.67
CA LEU A 431 33.19 22.49 -35.44
C LEU A 431 31.82 21.82 -35.73
N PRO A 432 31.29 21.01 -34.79
CA PRO A 432 29.99 20.37 -34.93
C PRO A 432 28.89 21.36 -35.34
N ASN A 433 28.04 20.94 -36.28
CA ASN A 433 26.95 21.75 -36.81
C ASN A 433 25.58 21.26 -36.33
N ARG A 434 24.57 22.12 -36.47
CA ARG A 434 23.20 21.86 -36.01
C ARG A 434 22.61 20.56 -36.57
N GLN A 435 22.85 20.25 -37.84
CA GLN A 435 22.32 19.04 -38.47
C GLN A 435 22.95 17.76 -37.89
N GLY A 436 24.28 17.75 -37.70
CA GLY A 436 24.97 16.62 -37.08
C GLY A 436 24.51 16.35 -35.65
N LEU A 437 24.34 17.39 -34.82
CA LEU A 437 23.83 17.23 -33.46
C LEU A 437 22.35 16.82 -33.42
N LEU A 438 21.51 17.32 -34.34
CA LEU A 438 20.12 16.85 -34.46
C LEU A 438 20.04 15.38 -34.91
N GLN A 439 20.93 14.92 -35.78
CA GLN A 439 21.05 13.51 -36.17
C GLN A 439 21.49 12.62 -35.00
N LEU A 440 22.47 13.07 -34.20
CA LEU A 440 22.91 12.40 -32.97
C LEU A 440 21.74 12.25 -31.97
N VAL A 441 20.99 13.32 -31.75
CA VAL A 441 19.79 13.32 -30.89
C VAL A 441 18.72 12.36 -31.43
N ALA A 442 18.46 12.37 -32.73
CA ALA A 442 17.48 11.47 -33.35
C ALA A 442 17.90 9.99 -33.24
N GLN A 443 19.18 9.68 -33.42
CA GLN A 443 19.71 8.32 -33.25
C GLN A 443 19.57 7.84 -31.80
N GLN A 444 19.84 8.71 -30.81
CA GLN A 444 19.65 8.35 -29.41
C GLN A 444 18.15 8.20 -29.06
N GLN A 445 17.27 9.04 -29.62
CA GLN A 445 15.82 8.91 -29.41
C GLN A 445 15.28 7.56 -29.91
N GLN A 446 15.78 7.06 -31.05
CA GLN A 446 15.41 5.72 -31.55
C GLN A 446 15.86 4.57 -30.63
N ARG A 447 16.93 4.76 -29.85
CA ARG A 447 17.43 3.77 -28.86
C ARG A 447 16.71 3.87 -27.51
N SER A 448 16.17 5.03 -27.16
CA SER A 448 15.50 5.30 -25.89
C SER A 448 14.05 4.78 -25.84
N VAL A 449 13.87 3.47 -26.00
CA VAL A 449 12.56 2.81 -25.95
C VAL A 449 12.16 2.48 -24.51
N SER A 450 10.95 2.86 -24.10
CA SER A 450 10.32 2.41 -22.85
C SER A 450 8.94 1.79 -23.11
N ASN A 451 8.63 0.75 -22.34
CA ASN A 451 7.35 0.03 -22.40
C ASN A 451 6.22 0.78 -21.67
N ASP A 452 6.53 1.62 -20.67
CA ASP A 452 5.52 2.44 -19.98
C ASP A 452 5.20 3.71 -20.80
N PRO A 453 3.91 3.95 -21.18
CA PRO A 453 3.53 5.11 -21.98
C PRO A 453 3.80 6.48 -21.31
N GLN A 454 3.73 6.55 -19.97
CA GLN A 454 3.99 7.78 -19.23
C GLN A 454 5.48 8.11 -19.22
N VAL A 455 6.34 7.09 -19.07
CA VAL A 455 7.81 7.26 -19.17
C VAL A 455 8.20 7.66 -20.59
N ARG A 456 7.61 7.03 -21.61
CA ARG A 456 7.83 7.37 -23.03
C ARG A 456 7.50 8.84 -23.34
N ALA A 457 6.31 9.32 -22.93
CA ALA A 457 5.91 10.70 -23.15
C ALA A 457 6.85 11.71 -22.46
N ARG A 458 7.42 11.37 -21.29
CA ARG A 458 8.45 12.20 -20.64
C ARG A 458 9.77 12.23 -21.44
N ILE A 459 10.23 11.07 -21.91
CA ILE A 459 11.44 10.94 -22.74
C ILE A 459 11.32 11.81 -23.99
N GLU A 460 10.18 11.74 -24.70
CA GLU A 460 9.89 12.56 -25.89
C GLU A 460 9.95 14.07 -25.58
N GLN A 461 9.33 14.52 -24.49
CA GLN A 461 9.36 15.92 -24.06
C GLN A 461 10.77 16.45 -23.76
N ILE A 462 11.66 15.62 -23.23
CA ILE A 462 13.05 16.01 -22.93
C ILE A 462 13.84 16.14 -24.25
N PHE A 463 13.69 15.19 -25.17
CA PHE A 463 14.30 15.28 -26.50
C PHE A 463 13.84 16.52 -27.27
N ASP A 464 12.54 16.83 -27.27
CA ASP A 464 12.01 17.96 -28.02
C ASP A 464 12.47 19.31 -27.45
N LYS A 465 12.58 19.43 -26.12
CA LYS A 465 13.25 20.58 -25.49
C LYS A 465 14.70 20.72 -25.93
N THR A 466 15.48 19.63 -25.98
CA THR A 466 16.88 19.71 -26.43
C THR A 466 17.00 20.06 -27.91
N LYS A 467 16.12 19.56 -28.78
CA LYS A 467 16.06 19.98 -30.19
C LYS A 467 15.79 21.48 -30.33
N GLN A 468 14.88 22.04 -29.53
CA GLN A 468 14.61 23.49 -29.50
C GLN A 468 15.84 24.29 -29.09
N LEU A 469 16.59 23.85 -28.07
CA LEU A 469 17.86 24.48 -27.68
C LEU A 469 18.88 24.48 -28.83
N LEU A 470 19.07 23.33 -29.51
CA LEU A 470 19.97 23.23 -30.67
C LEU A 470 19.55 24.14 -31.84
N VAL A 471 18.24 24.32 -32.07
CA VAL A 471 17.73 25.24 -33.10
C VAL A 471 18.02 26.69 -32.74
N ASN A 472 17.81 27.07 -31.47
CA ASN A 472 17.95 28.45 -31.00
C ASN A 472 19.43 28.91 -30.91
N TYR A 473 20.34 28.04 -30.49
CA TYR A 473 21.73 28.41 -30.22
C TYR A 473 22.71 28.13 -31.37
N LEU A 474 22.34 27.33 -32.38
CA LEU A 474 23.20 26.99 -33.52
C LEU A 474 22.63 27.51 -34.85
N ASP A 475 22.37 28.81 -34.92
CA ASP A 475 22.07 29.49 -36.18
C ASP A 475 23.31 29.45 -37.12
N PRO A 476 23.19 28.95 -38.37
CA PRO A 476 24.26 29.04 -39.36
C PRO A 476 24.46 30.47 -39.93
N GLY A 477 23.50 31.38 -39.76
CA GLY A 477 23.52 32.74 -40.33
C GLY A 477 24.84 33.50 -40.13
N PRO A 478 25.34 33.67 -38.89
CA PRO A 478 26.57 34.39 -38.61
C PRO A 478 27.82 33.80 -39.28
N ILE A 479 27.88 32.47 -39.45
CA ILE A 479 29.02 31.79 -40.09
C ILE A 479 28.96 31.98 -41.61
N ASN A 480 27.78 31.86 -42.21
CA ASN A 480 27.57 32.10 -43.65
C ASN A 480 27.88 33.57 -44.02
N GLN A 481 27.50 34.52 -43.16
CA GLN A 481 27.82 35.93 -43.33
C GLN A 481 29.34 36.15 -43.24
N LEU A 482 30.00 35.61 -42.21
CA LEU A 482 31.45 35.73 -42.03
C LEU A 482 32.24 35.15 -43.21
N GLN A 483 31.82 34.00 -43.77
CA GLN A 483 32.39 33.44 -44.98
C GLN A 483 32.23 34.39 -46.19
N SER A 484 31.05 34.98 -46.35
CA SER A 484 30.77 35.94 -47.43
C SER A 484 31.60 37.22 -47.30
N ASP A 485 31.81 37.69 -46.07
CA ASP A 485 32.66 38.84 -45.76
C ASP A 485 34.13 38.55 -46.06
N TYR A 486 34.63 37.37 -45.68
CA TYR A 486 35.98 36.91 -46.01
C TYR A 486 36.20 36.80 -47.52
N ASP A 487 35.27 36.18 -48.26
CA ASP A 487 35.39 36.03 -49.73
C ASP A 487 35.27 37.37 -50.48
N ARG A 488 34.71 38.41 -49.84
CA ARG A 488 34.72 39.79 -50.34
C ARG A 488 36.08 40.46 -50.06
N ALA A 489 36.55 40.46 -48.82
CA ALA A 489 37.84 41.03 -48.44
C ALA A 489 39.00 40.42 -49.27
N ARG A 490 38.97 39.11 -49.51
CA ARG A 490 39.95 38.42 -50.37
C ARG A 490 39.93 38.89 -51.82
N ARG A 491 38.76 39.22 -52.38
CA ARG A 491 38.65 39.74 -53.75
C ARG A 491 39.19 41.16 -53.84
N GLU A 492 38.84 42.01 -52.88
CA GLU A 492 39.31 43.40 -52.80
C GLU A 492 40.84 43.47 -52.67
N HIS A 493 41.44 42.63 -51.81
CA HIS A 493 42.89 42.50 -51.69
C HIS A 493 43.57 41.90 -52.94
N GLY A 494 42.89 41.03 -53.68
CA GLY A 494 43.42 40.36 -54.88
C GLY A 494 43.38 41.20 -56.16
N THR A 495 42.61 42.30 -56.19
CA THR A 495 42.52 43.22 -57.34
C THR A 495 43.40 44.48 -57.21
N GLY A 496 44.20 44.59 -56.15
CA GLY A 496 45.07 45.74 -55.86
C GLY A 496 46.57 45.48 -55.99
N GLY A 497 46.98 44.41 -56.65
CA GLY A 497 48.38 44.00 -56.87
C GLY A 497 48.79 44.03 -58.33
#